data_AF-A0A023FTK6-F1
#
_entry.id   AF-A0A023FTK6-F1
#
_cell.length_a   1.000
_cell.length_b   1.000
_cell.length_c   1.000
_cell.angle_alpha   90.00
_cell.angle_beta   90.00
_cell.angle_gamma   90.00
#
_symmetry.space_group_name_H-M   'P 1'
#
loop_
_entity.id
_entity.type
_entity.pdbx_description
1 polymer ?
#
loop_
_entity_poly.entity_id
_entity_poly.type
_entity_poly.pdbx_seq_one_letter_code
_entity_poly.pdbx_strand_id
1 'polypeptide(L)'
;MKGPLIASVSLYASAALMVAELRGADGNEDTTNKPQCETPEPPFCNSSDYCFDADFLFIYNATSGLCEETEIDRRYHNGSNIFDTRFECVSTCSPTQGAPFCAESPLDVCNDTEICDEREWMFYNITSEQCEPYQYCGEGGPKTDYINGRYNDINCKFQCGGFSLTNVYGINKTEEAEG
;
A
#
# COMPACT_ATOMS: atom_id res chain seq x y z
N MET A 1 -64.49 -45.49 -4.78
CA MET A 1 -64.00 -44.17 -5.26
C MET A 1 -62.56 -44.41 -5.73
N LYS A 2 -62.27 -44.71 -7.01
CA LYS A 2 -62.17 -43.82 -8.19
C LYS A 2 -61.43 -42.50 -7.91
N GLY A 3 -60.18 -42.45 -8.39
CA GLY A 3 -59.35 -41.25 -8.57
C GLY A 3 -57.86 -41.61 -8.68
N PRO A 4 -57.28 -41.74 -9.89
CA PRO A 4 -55.83 -41.61 -10.09
C PRO A 4 -55.47 -40.11 -10.09
N LEU A 5 -54.18 -39.75 -10.10
CA LEU A 5 -53.53 -38.46 -10.46
C LEU A 5 -52.27 -38.34 -9.57
N ILE A 6 -51.05 -37.99 -9.98
CA ILE A 6 -50.36 -37.64 -11.23
C ILE A 6 -48.90 -37.99 -10.95
N ALA A 7 -48.19 -38.59 -11.92
CA ALA A 7 -46.74 -38.64 -11.90
C ALA A 7 -46.20 -37.23 -12.22
N SER A 8 -45.57 -36.57 -11.25
CA SER A 8 -44.81 -35.35 -11.48
C SER A 8 -43.35 -35.70 -11.76
N VAL A 9 -43.00 -35.74 -13.05
CA VAL A 9 -41.60 -35.75 -13.51
C VAL A 9 -41.06 -34.33 -13.31
N SER A 10 -40.29 -34.12 -12.25
CA SER A 10 -39.53 -32.87 -12.09
C SER A 10 -38.21 -32.98 -12.86
N LEU A 11 -38.19 -32.47 -14.09
CA LEU A 11 -36.95 -32.10 -14.77
C LEU A 11 -36.31 -30.93 -14.02
N TYR A 12 -35.25 -31.19 -13.24
CA TYR A 12 -34.32 -30.13 -12.88
C TYR A 12 -33.19 -30.11 -13.89
N ALA A 13 -33.23 -29.07 -14.73
CA ALA A 13 -32.19 -28.75 -15.68
C ALA A 13 -30.86 -28.52 -14.94
N SER A 14 -29.83 -29.24 -15.35
CA SER A 14 -28.46 -28.98 -14.94
C SER A 14 -28.03 -27.62 -15.52
N ALA A 15 -27.92 -26.61 -14.66
CA ALA A 15 -27.19 -25.40 -15.03
C ALA A 15 -25.69 -25.73 -14.94
N ALA A 16 -25.08 -26.03 -16.08
CA ALA A 16 -23.64 -26.01 -16.22
C ALA A 16 -23.17 -24.55 -16.02
N LEU A 17 -22.49 -24.27 -14.92
CA LEU A 17 -21.71 -23.04 -14.79
C LEU A 17 -20.55 -23.15 -15.77
N MET A 18 -20.66 -22.41 -16.87
CA MET A 18 -19.56 -22.17 -17.79
C MET A 18 -18.46 -21.48 -16.98
N VAL A 19 -17.29 -22.09 -16.92
CA VAL A 19 -16.06 -21.35 -16.65
C VAL A 19 -15.98 -20.29 -17.74
N ALA A 20 -16.19 -19.03 -17.38
CA ALA A 20 -15.81 -17.94 -18.25
C ALA A 20 -14.29 -17.91 -18.27
N GLU A 21 -13.70 -18.69 -19.18
CA GLU A 21 -12.37 -18.38 -19.68
C GLU A 21 -12.48 -16.97 -20.28
N LEU A 22 -11.99 -15.97 -19.56
CA LEU A 22 -11.61 -14.68 -20.13
C LEU A 22 -10.38 -14.92 -21.03
N ARG A 23 -10.60 -15.61 -22.15
CA ARG A 23 -9.78 -15.42 -23.35
C ARG A 23 -10.24 -14.11 -24.00
N GLY A 24 -9.77 -13.01 -23.42
CA GLY A 24 -9.63 -11.77 -24.16
C GLY A 24 -8.51 -11.97 -25.18
N ALA A 25 -8.90 -12.00 -26.45
CA ALA A 25 -8.04 -12.18 -27.60
C ALA A 25 -7.10 -10.98 -27.82
N ASP A 26 -5.98 -11.29 -28.48
CA ASP A 26 -4.93 -10.42 -28.98
C ASP A 26 -5.38 -9.03 -29.44
N GLY A 27 -4.62 -8.01 -29.05
CA GLY A 27 -4.72 -6.68 -29.66
C GLY A 27 -4.14 -5.53 -28.86
N ASN A 28 -2.85 -5.62 -28.53
CA ASN A 28 -1.84 -4.55 -28.47
C ASN A 28 -0.90 -4.84 -27.31
N GLU A 29 0.32 -5.20 -27.67
CA GLU A 29 1.47 -5.26 -26.79
C GLU A 29 1.72 -3.83 -26.27
N ASP A 30 1.01 -3.44 -25.22
CA ASP A 30 1.51 -2.36 -24.39
C ASP A 30 2.65 -3.00 -23.58
N THR A 31 3.86 -2.88 -24.12
CA THR A 31 5.12 -3.13 -23.40
C THR A 31 5.30 -2.07 -22.31
N THR A 32 4.28 -1.80 -21.49
CA THR A 32 4.47 -1.20 -20.19
C THR A 32 5.13 -2.28 -19.36
N ASN A 33 6.46 -2.20 -19.26
CA ASN A 33 7.27 -3.01 -18.34
C ASN A 33 6.58 -2.98 -16.97
N LYS A 34 5.82 -4.03 -16.64
CA LYS A 34 5.27 -4.18 -15.30
C LYS A 34 6.44 -4.15 -14.32
N PRO A 35 6.33 -3.43 -13.19
CA PRO A 35 7.33 -3.48 -12.15
C PRO A 35 7.70 -4.93 -11.84
N GLN A 36 8.97 -5.26 -11.98
CA GLN A 36 9.47 -6.56 -11.50
C GLN A 36 9.70 -6.37 -10.01
N CYS A 37 9.06 -7.18 -9.17
CA CYS A 37 9.26 -7.14 -7.73
C CYS A 37 10.59 -7.81 -7.38
N GLU A 38 11.67 -7.15 -7.80
CA GLU A 38 13.06 -7.54 -7.64
C GLU A 38 13.82 -6.34 -7.06
N THR A 39 14.78 -6.62 -6.18
CA THR A 39 15.65 -5.58 -5.62
C THR A 39 16.42 -4.90 -6.74
N PRO A 40 16.30 -3.57 -6.93
CA PRO A 40 17.10 -2.87 -7.93
C PRO A 40 18.60 -2.99 -7.60
N GLU A 41 19.43 -3.13 -8.64
CA GLU A 41 20.87 -3.25 -8.43
C GLU A 41 21.49 -1.90 -8.00
N PRO A 42 22.37 -1.90 -6.99
CA PRO A 42 23.15 -0.71 -6.64
C PRO A 42 24.13 -0.32 -7.76
N PRO A 43 24.62 0.93 -7.79
CA PRO A 43 24.51 1.94 -6.74
C PRO A 43 23.21 2.75 -6.80
N PHE A 44 22.53 2.91 -5.66
CA PHE A 44 21.49 3.92 -5.48
C PHE A 44 22.08 5.33 -5.35
N CYS A 45 23.35 5.38 -4.95
CA CYS A 45 24.18 6.56 -4.76
C CYS A 45 25.63 6.24 -5.15
N ASN A 46 26.27 7.09 -5.96
CA ASN A 46 27.68 6.93 -6.29
C ASN A 46 28.54 7.63 -5.23
N SER A 47 29.27 6.90 -4.39
CA SER A 47 30.05 7.48 -3.28
C SER A 47 31.11 8.52 -3.67
N SER A 48 31.49 8.63 -4.95
CA SER A 48 32.40 9.71 -5.42
C SER A 48 31.70 11.06 -5.61
N ASP A 49 30.40 11.03 -5.88
CA ASP A 49 29.51 12.18 -6.00
C ASP A 49 28.54 12.10 -4.82
N TYR A 50 28.79 12.83 -3.73
CA TYR A 50 27.80 13.02 -2.67
C TYR A 50 26.38 13.13 -3.27
N CYS A 51 25.42 12.38 -2.71
CA CYS A 51 24.03 12.30 -3.15
C CYS A 51 23.24 13.59 -2.87
N PHE A 52 23.76 14.73 -3.34
CA PHE A 52 23.17 16.04 -3.13
C PHE A 52 21.81 16.20 -3.82
N ASP A 53 21.57 15.44 -4.89
CA ASP A 53 20.33 15.44 -5.66
C ASP A 53 19.57 14.10 -5.52
N ALA A 54 19.63 13.49 -4.33
CA ALA A 54 18.86 12.29 -4.03
C ALA A 54 17.51 12.61 -3.38
N ASP A 55 16.55 11.75 -3.63
CA ASP A 55 15.22 11.78 -3.01
C ASP A 55 15.00 10.44 -2.28
N PHE A 56 14.21 10.47 -1.20
CA PHE A 56 13.73 9.26 -0.56
C PHE A 56 12.58 8.66 -1.38
N LEU A 57 12.73 7.41 -1.78
CA LEU A 57 11.76 6.64 -2.56
C LEU A 57 11.63 5.23 -1.97
N PHE A 58 10.71 4.43 -2.51
CA PHE A 58 10.52 3.04 -2.08
C PHE A 58 11.06 2.04 -3.10
N ILE A 59 11.71 0.99 -2.62
CA ILE A 59 12.11 -0.17 -3.42
C ILE A 59 11.52 -1.43 -2.79
N TYR A 60 11.22 -2.44 -3.61
CA TYR A 60 10.95 -3.78 -3.10
C TYR A 60 12.27 -4.51 -2.88
N ASN A 61 12.54 -4.92 -1.65
CA ASN A 61 13.70 -5.73 -1.33
C ASN A 61 13.29 -7.21 -1.32
N ALA A 62 13.69 -7.94 -2.36
CA ALA A 62 13.40 -9.37 -2.50
C ALA A 62 14.05 -10.26 -1.42
N THR A 63 15.07 -9.76 -0.70
CA THR A 63 15.69 -10.50 0.39
C THR A 63 14.83 -10.45 1.66
N SER A 64 14.33 -9.27 2.03
CA SER A 64 13.44 -9.10 3.19
C SER A 64 11.98 -9.42 2.84
N GLY A 65 11.62 -9.35 1.56
CA GLY A 65 10.24 -9.43 1.08
C GLY A 65 9.43 -8.16 1.36
N LEU A 66 10.09 -7.04 1.67
CA LEU A 66 9.46 -5.80 2.11
C LEU A 66 9.78 -4.64 1.16
N CYS A 67 8.83 -3.72 1.06
CA CYS A 67 9.03 -2.38 0.56
C CYS A 67 9.72 -1.52 1.60
N GLU A 68 10.90 -1.04 1.23
CA GLU A 68 11.82 -0.30 2.08
C GLU A 68 12.05 1.09 1.48
N GLU A 69 12.14 2.09 2.35
CA GLU A 69 12.53 3.45 1.97
C GLU A 69 14.04 3.50 1.74
N THR A 70 14.48 4.18 0.69
CA THR A 70 15.89 4.29 0.31
C THR A 70 16.14 5.65 -0.34
N GLU A 71 17.32 6.21 -0.06
CA GLU A 71 17.82 7.42 -0.72
C GLU A 71 18.34 7.05 -2.12
N ILE A 72 17.72 7.61 -3.15
CA ILE A 72 18.02 7.30 -4.56
C ILE A 72 18.36 8.58 -5.30
N ASP A 73 19.55 8.59 -5.91
CA ASP A 73 19.96 9.66 -6.83
C ASP A 73 18.97 9.81 -7.98
N ARG A 74 18.60 11.06 -8.28
CA ARG A 74 17.61 11.39 -9.30
C ARG A 74 17.85 10.77 -10.68
N ARG A 75 19.11 10.47 -11.02
CA ARG A 75 19.46 9.78 -12.28
C ARG A 75 18.86 8.38 -12.39
N TYR A 76 18.52 7.74 -11.26
CA TYR A 76 18.02 6.37 -11.20
C TYR A 76 16.51 6.28 -10.97
N HIS A 77 15.78 7.38 -10.79
CA HIS A 77 14.34 7.38 -10.48
C HIS A 77 13.45 6.63 -11.48
N ASN A 78 13.84 6.61 -12.76
CA ASN A 78 13.03 6.03 -13.83
C ASN A 78 13.09 4.49 -13.90
N GLY A 79 13.59 3.81 -12.87
CA GLY A 79 13.60 2.35 -12.79
C GLY A 79 12.21 1.79 -12.51
N SER A 80 11.84 0.69 -13.18
CA SER A 80 10.52 0.05 -13.01
C SER A 80 10.24 -0.48 -11.60
N ASN A 81 11.27 -0.55 -10.75
CA ASN A 81 11.22 -1.18 -9.42
C ASN A 81 11.41 -0.14 -8.30
N ILE A 82 11.22 1.14 -8.62
CA ILE A 82 11.28 2.29 -7.73
C ILE A 82 9.90 2.93 -7.70
N PHE A 83 9.41 3.27 -6.50
CA PHE A 83 8.06 3.73 -6.27
C PHE A 83 8.06 5.04 -5.49
N ASP A 84 7.13 5.95 -5.82
CA ASP A 84 7.05 7.27 -5.21
C ASP A 84 6.40 7.22 -3.82
N THR A 85 5.62 6.19 -3.54
CA THR A 85 4.93 6.03 -2.24
C THR A 85 5.04 4.60 -1.70
N ARG A 86 4.91 4.47 -0.38
CA ARG A 86 4.85 3.16 0.28
C ARG A 86 3.71 2.32 -0.28
N PHE A 87 2.54 2.93 -0.47
CA PHE A 87 1.35 2.24 -0.95
C PHE A 87 1.55 1.65 -2.35
N GLU A 88 2.15 2.40 -3.28
CA GLU A 88 2.46 1.89 -4.63
C GLU A 88 3.36 0.67 -4.58
N CYS A 89 4.46 0.73 -3.81
CA CYS A 89 5.34 -0.42 -3.65
C CYS A 89 4.62 -1.61 -2.98
N VAL A 90 3.96 -1.38 -1.85
CA VAL A 90 3.31 -2.43 -1.05
C VAL A 90 2.19 -3.10 -1.85
N SER A 91 1.31 -2.33 -2.49
CA SER A 91 0.21 -2.88 -3.29
C SER A 91 0.70 -3.63 -4.54
N THR A 92 1.84 -3.25 -5.09
CA THR A 92 2.42 -3.91 -6.28
C THR A 92 3.21 -5.17 -5.90
N CYS A 93 4.04 -5.11 -4.86
CA CYS A 93 5.10 -6.09 -4.62
C CYS A 93 5.07 -6.79 -3.27
N SER A 94 4.48 -6.19 -2.24
CA SER A 94 4.35 -6.85 -0.92
C SER A 94 2.97 -6.60 -0.28
N PRO A 95 1.87 -7.07 -0.88
CA PRO A 95 0.53 -6.72 -0.38
C PRO A 95 0.27 -7.20 1.05
N THR A 96 1.00 -8.21 1.51
CA THR A 96 0.98 -8.73 2.89
C THR A 96 1.64 -7.80 3.91
N GLN A 97 2.48 -6.85 3.49
CA GLN A 97 3.20 -5.94 4.39
C GLN A 97 2.27 -4.88 5.01
N GLY A 98 1.37 -4.30 4.20
CA GLY A 98 0.55 -3.17 4.63
C GLY A 98 1.37 -1.96 5.11
N ALA A 99 0.75 -1.15 5.97
CA ALA A 99 1.36 -0.07 6.72
C ALA A 99 0.58 0.14 8.03
N PRO A 100 0.59 -0.82 8.97
CA PRO A 100 -0.33 -0.83 10.12
C PRO A 100 -0.22 0.41 11.00
N PHE A 101 0.97 1.01 11.07
CA PHE A 101 1.20 2.27 11.78
C PHE A 101 0.33 3.41 11.24
N CYS A 102 -0.08 3.42 9.97
CA CYS A 102 -0.98 4.43 9.40
C CYS A 102 -2.42 4.33 9.91
N ALA A 103 -2.78 3.25 10.62
CA ALA A 103 -4.08 3.10 11.28
C ALA A 103 -4.01 3.37 12.79
N GLU A 104 -2.84 3.66 13.34
CA GLU A 104 -2.67 3.98 14.75
C GLU A 104 -3.09 5.42 15.06
N SER A 105 -3.28 5.75 16.33
CA SER A 105 -3.50 7.15 16.72
C SER A 105 -2.21 7.97 16.56
N PRO A 106 -2.32 9.30 16.30
CA PRO A 106 -1.15 10.15 16.26
C PRO A 106 -0.37 10.13 17.57
N LEU A 107 0.95 10.21 17.44
CA LEU A 107 1.86 10.27 18.58
C LEU A 107 1.89 11.68 19.18
N ASP A 108 2.03 11.76 20.51
CA ASP A 108 2.24 12.98 21.28
C ASP A 108 1.20 14.08 20.98
N VAL A 109 -0.09 13.70 20.90
CA VAL A 109 -1.19 14.66 20.74
C VAL A 109 -1.26 15.56 21.96
N CYS A 110 -1.37 16.87 21.73
CA CYS A 110 -1.59 17.86 22.78
C CYS A 110 -2.84 17.57 23.61
N ASN A 111 -2.70 17.66 24.94
CA ASN A 111 -3.85 17.79 25.82
C ASN A 111 -4.27 19.26 25.97
N ASP A 112 -5.55 19.52 26.29
CA ASP A 112 -6.11 20.87 26.47
C ASP A 112 -5.37 21.76 27.49
N THR A 113 -4.50 21.17 28.31
CA THR A 113 -3.73 21.84 29.37
C THR A 113 -2.27 22.11 29.02
N GLU A 114 -1.78 21.63 27.88
CA GLU A 114 -0.37 21.72 27.50
C GLU A 114 -0.12 22.92 26.59
N ILE A 115 1.04 23.57 26.79
CA ILE A 115 1.52 24.59 25.86
C ILE A 115 2.29 23.85 24.77
N CYS A 116 1.61 23.59 23.66
CA CYS A 116 2.20 22.97 22.49
C CYS A 116 3.08 23.95 21.72
N ASP A 117 4.00 23.39 20.94
CA ASP A 117 4.59 24.14 19.84
C ASP A 117 3.48 24.52 18.85
N GLU A 118 3.50 25.72 18.27
CA GLU A 118 2.46 26.18 17.31
C GLU A 118 2.49 25.39 15.98
N ARG A 119 3.35 24.37 15.89
CA ARG A 119 3.58 23.59 14.67
C ARG A 119 2.57 22.46 14.58
N GLU A 120 1.61 22.66 13.69
CA GLU A 120 0.65 21.64 13.27
C GLU A 120 1.38 20.52 12.51
N TRP A 121 1.19 19.29 12.96
CA TRP A 121 1.67 18.07 12.29
C TRP A 121 0.51 17.40 11.57
N MET A 122 0.82 16.43 10.71
CA MET A 122 -0.16 15.64 9.98
C MET A 122 -0.16 14.20 10.47
N PHE A 123 -1.34 13.60 10.61
CA PHE A 123 -1.50 12.16 10.81
C PHE A 123 -2.44 11.61 9.73
N TYR A 124 -2.31 10.32 9.41
CA TYR A 124 -3.21 9.68 8.49
C TYR A 124 -4.45 9.18 9.22
N ASN A 125 -5.60 9.75 8.91
CA ASN A 125 -6.86 9.26 9.39
C ASN A 125 -7.36 8.17 8.46
N ILE A 126 -7.18 6.91 8.86
CA ILE A 126 -7.55 5.74 8.07
C ILE A 126 -9.06 5.64 7.77
N THR A 127 -9.90 6.33 8.55
CA THR A 127 -11.35 6.33 8.34
C THR A 127 -11.77 7.31 7.23
N SER A 128 -11.11 8.47 7.16
CA SER A 128 -11.33 9.44 6.07
C SER A 128 -10.41 9.18 4.87
N GLU A 129 -9.40 8.34 5.04
CA GLU A 129 -8.33 8.05 4.08
C GLU A 129 -7.54 9.30 3.68
N GLN A 130 -7.46 10.28 4.59
CA GLN A 130 -6.77 11.55 4.38
C GLN A 130 -5.71 11.84 5.45
N CYS A 131 -4.74 12.66 5.08
CA CYS A 131 -3.85 13.29 6.04
C CYS A 131 -4.55 14.49 6.68
N GLU A 132 -4.69 14.44 7.99
CA GLU A 132 -5.39 15.45 8.77
C GLU A 132 -4.43 16.13 9.75
N PRO A 133 -4.61 17.44 10.00
CA PRO A 133 -3.78 18.16 10.95
C PRO A 133 -4.08 17.75 12.38
N TYR A 134 -3.05 17.78 13.23
CA TYR A 134 -3.18 17.68 14.67
C TYR A 134 -2.12 18.54 15.37
N GLN A 135 -2.42 18.91 16.62
CA GLN A 135 -1.48 19.64 17.46
C GLN A 135 -0.51 18.64 18.12
N TYR A 136 0.77 18.77 17.79
CA TYR A 136 1.83 17.91 18.28
C TYR A 136 2.55 18.56 19.48
N CYS A 137 2.68 17.79 20.56
CA CYS A 137 3.23 18.23 21.84
C CYS A 137 4.56 17.53 22.21
N GLY A 138 5.04 16.63 21.35
CA GLY A 138 6.23 15.85 21.67
C GLY A 138 7.52 16.65 21.54
N GLU A 139 8.59 16.14 22.15
CA GLU A 139 9.91 16.75 22.01
C GLU A 139 10.41 16.73 20.55
N GLY A 140 11.20 17.73 20.18
CA GLY A 140 11.91 17.75 18.91
C GLY A 140 13.03 16.71 18.91
N GLY A 141 13.06 15.85 17.89
CA GLY A 141 14.08 14.81 17.76
C GLY A 141 13.77 13.85 16.60
N PRO A 142 14.72 12.95 16.26
CA PRO A 142 14.46 11.93 15.25
C PRO A 142 13.31 11.03 15.72
N LYS A 143 12.30 10.89 14.86
CA LYS A 143 11.21 9.94 15.03
C LYS A 143 11.42 8.78 14.06
N THR A 144 10.93 7.60 14.40
CA THR A 144 10.97 6.46 13.48
C THR A 144 9.95 6.67 12.36
N ASP A 145 10.22 6.15 11.16
CA ASP A 145 9.29 6.26 10.02
C ASP A 145 8.00 5.43 10.19
N TYR A 146 7.89 4.66 11.28
CA TYR A 146 6.78 3.76 11.59
C TYR A 146 5.85 4.28 12.70
N ILE A 147 5.57 5.59 12.73
CA ILE A 147 4.56 6.20 13.61
C ILE A 147 3.48 6.91 12.78
N ASN A 148 2.27 7.12 13.30
CA ASN A 148 1.24 7.91 12.61
C ASN A 148 1.36 9.42 12.87
N GLY A 149 2.49 10.03 12.51
CA GLY A 149 2.71 11.46 12.71
C GLY A 149 3.84 11.97 11.83
N ARG A 150 3.59 13.05 11.09
CA ARG A 150 4.51 13.62 10.11
C ARG A 150 4.51 15.13 10.17
N TYR A 151 5.64 15.72 9.80
CA TYR A 151 5.81 17.17 9.80
C TYR A 151 4.90 17.90 8.79
N ASN A 152 4.52 17.25 7.69
CA ASN A 152 3.70 17.87 6.64
C ASN A 152 2.88 16.82 5.87
N ASP A 153 1.96 17.33 5.04
CA ASP A 153 1.01 16.52 4.26
C ASP A 153 1.72 15.62 3.24
N ILE A 154 2.80 16.11 2.64
CA ILE A 154 3.60 15.36 1.65
C ILE A 154 4.19 14.10 2.29
N ASN A 155 4.83 14.23 3.46
CA ASN A 155 5.44 13.11 4.17
C ASN A 155 4.38 12.14 4.73
N CYS A 156 3.20 12.64 5.07
CA CYS A 156 2.07 11.79 5.45
C CYS A 156 1.57 10.96 4.26
N LYS A 157 1.37 11.57 3.09
CA LYS A 157 0.93 10.85 1.87
C LYS A 157 2.00 9.91 1.34
N PHE A 158 3.27 10.31 1.42
CA PHE A 158 4.43 9.47 1.04
C PHE A 158 4.40 8.11 1.74
N GLN A 159 4.04 8.08 3.03
CA GLN A 159 4.05 6.87 3.85
C GLN A 159 2.69 6.17 3.93
N CYS A 160 1.59 6.94 3.94
CA CYS A 160 0.25 6.43 4.27
C CYS A 160 -0.82 6.67 3.19
N GLY A 161 -0.54 7.53 2.20
CA GLY A 161 -1.51 7.84 1.15
C GLY A 161 -1.88 6.61 0.33
N GLY A 162 -3.18 6.36 0.14
CA GLY A 162 -3.70 5.22 -0.61
C GLY A 162 -4.01 3.98 0.23
N PHE A 163 -3.55 3.92 1.49
CA PHE A 163 -3.97 2.86 2.40
C PHE A 163 -5.41 3.09 2.89
N SER A 164 -6.15 2.00 3.09
CA SER A 164 -7.49 1.98 3.66
C SER A 164 -7.60 0.87 4.70
N LEU A 165 -8.72 0.84 5.44
CA LEU A 165 -8.99 -0.22 6.41
C LEU A 165 -8.87 -1.65 5.84
N THR A 166 -9.02 -1.82 4.52
CA THR A 166 -8.96 -3.13 3.87
C THR A 166 -7.53 -3.62 3.58
N ASN A 167 -6.55 -2.72 3.52
CA ASN A 167 -5.18 -3.07 3.09
C ASN A 167 -4.07 -2.57 4.04
N VAL A 168 -4.40 -1.71 5.01
CA VAL A 168 -3.42 -1.12 5.94
C VAL A 168 -2.75 -2.15 6.84
N TYR A 169 -3.41 -3.28 7.12
CA TYR A 169 -2.83 -4.41 7.87
C TYR A 169 -2.21 -5.48 6.98
N GLY A 170 -2.11 -5.23 5.68
CA GLY A 170 -1.74 -6.20 4.67
C GLY A 170 -2.91 -7.13 4.33
N ILE A 171 -2.94 -7.61 3.09
CA ILE A 171 -3.88 -8.65 2.68
C ILE A 171 -3.29 -10.02 3.00
N ASN A 172 -3.89 -10.74 3.93
CA ASN A 172 -3.57 -12.16 4.09
C ASN A 172 -3.99 -12.88 2.81
N LYS A 173 -3.09 -13.68 2.22
CA LYS A 173 -3.40 -14.60 1.11
C LYS A 173 -4.26 -15.79 1.57
N THR A 174 -5.35 -15.54 2.31
CA THR A 174 -6.25 -16.60 2.81
C THR A 174 -7.52 -16.75 1.97
N GLU A 175 -7.51 -16.28 0.71
CA GLU A 175 -8.57 -16.55 -0.28
C GLU A 175 -8.07 -17.28 -1.54
N GLU A 176 -6.85 -17.85 -1.54
CA GLU A 176 -6.36 -18.70 -2.65
C GLU A 176 -6.30 -20.20 -2.32
N ALA A 177 -7.00 -20.65 -1.27
CA ALA A 177 -7.11 -22.06 -0.97
C ALA A 177 -8.46 -22.42 -0.35
N GLU A 178 -9.56 -22.18 -1.05
CA GLU A 178 -10.82 -22.95 -0.93
C GLU A 178 -11.80 -22.50 -2.03
N GLY A 179 -11.90 -23.31 -3.08
CA GLY A 179 -12.84 -23.13 -4.20
C GLY A 179 -12.46 -23.93 -5.44
#